data_AF-A0A3N5K4F4-F1
#
_entry.id   AF-A0A3N5K4F4-F1
#
_cell.length_a   1.000
_cell.length_b   1.000
_cell.length_c   1.000
_cell.angle_alpha   90.00
_cell.angle_beta   90.00
_cell.angle_gamma   90.00
#
_symmetry.space_group_name_H-M   'P 1'
#
loop_
_entity.id
_entity.type
_entity.pdbx_description
1 polymer ?
#
loop_
_entity_poly.entity_id
_entity_poly.type
_entity_poly.pdbx_seq_one_letter_code
_entity_poly.pdbx_strand_id
1 'polypeptide(L)'
;MLSSRTAGSDRVTFAYVPGGSTLGAFAAFPRDDDALFRRLGQSRIRYCSTSPDVARKARGLCYRRYQTTGLAMHPALTRPGDPVVRRDASLHFEPRRRFEARAFHTFNQGDLDRLREDLRRFSGDRWNAWYQRWWVDGDQAAAPDAPSPSDPPRTSPIEFVEERLPHSYPLFGGIDDVP
;
A
#
# COMPACT_ATOMS: atom_id res chain seq x y z
N MET A 1 31.90 -10.41 -6.27
CA MET A 1 31.49 -9.03 -5.95
C MET A 1 31.34 -8.27 -7.25
N LEU A 2 30.10 -8.00 -7.69
CA LEU A 2 29.81 -7.12 -8.83
C LEU A 2 28.78 -6.10 -8.35
N SER A 3 29.19 -4.86 -8.18
CA SER A 3 28.32 -3.71 -7.92
C SER A 3 28.19 -2.91 -9.20
N SER A 4 27.06 -2.98 -9.88
CA SER A 4 26.69 -2.01 -10.91
C SER A 4 25.95 -0.86 -10.23
N ARG A 5 26.61 0.30 -10.14
CA ARG A 5 25.98 1.58 -9.80
C ARG A 5 25.40 2.18 -11.08
N THR A 6 24.08 2.12 -11.23
CA THR A 6 23.35 3.00 -12.16
C THR A 6 22.98 4.28 -11.42
N ALA A 7 23.40 5.42 -11.97
CA ALA A 7 23.03 6.75 -11.48
C ALA A 7 21.52 6.97 -11.63
N GLY A 8 20.83 7.25 -10.52
CA GLY A 8 19.40 7.52 -10.45
C GLY A 8 19.03 7.69 -8.99
N SER A 9 18.13 8.63 -8.66
CA SER A 9 17.75 9.04 -7.29
C SER A 9 17.98 7.94 -6.24
N ASP A 10 18.81 8.23 -5.23
CA ASP A 10 19.35 7.24 -4.27
C ASP A 10 18.23 6.62 -3.41
N ARG A 11 17.47 5.70 -4.02
CA ARG A 11 16.31 5.05 -3.42
C ARG A 11 16.81 3.92 -2.56
N VAL A 12 16.78 4.14 -1.25
CA VAL A 12 17.23 3.14 -0.27
C VAL A 12 16.21 2.00 -0.21
N THR A 13 16.67 0.78 -0.44
CA THR A 13 15.81 -0.42 -0.39
C THR A 13 16.05 -1.20 0.90
N PHE A 14 14.99 -1.39 1.66
CA PHE A 14 14.92 -2.19 2.87
C PHE A 14 14.29 -3.53 2.54
N ALA A 15 15.08 -4.60 2.59
CA ALA A 15 14.60 -5.95 2.33
C ALA A 15 14.24 -6.66 3.65
N TYR A 16 12.99 -7.07 3.78
CA TYR A 16 12.53 -7.89 4.89
C TYR A 16 12.36 -9.34 4.42
N VAL A 17 13.15 -10.25 4.99
CA VAL A 17 13.04 -11.69 4.73
C VAL A 17 12.57 -12.36 6.04
N PRO A 18 11.35 -12.91 6.09
CA PRO A 18 10.73 -13.31 7.34
C PRO A 18 11.52 -14.40 8.07
N GLY A 19 12.25 -15.30 7.40
CA GLY A 19 13.17 -16.24 8.07
C GLY A 19 12.54 -17.11 9.19
N GLY A 20 11.22 -17.31 9.17
CA GLY A 20 10.46 -17.96 10.27
C GLY A 20 9.65 -17.01 11.16
N SER A 21 9.89 -15.70 11.06
CA SER A 21 9.19 -14.64 11.77
C SER A 21 7.73 -14.50 11.31
N THR A 22 6.88 -14.05 12.23
CA THR A 22 5.47 -13.80 11.94
C THR A 22 5.25 -12.49 11.18
N LEU A 23 4.07 -12.35 10.56
CA LEU A 23 3.63 -11.06 10.00
C LEU A 23 3.56 -9.93 11.05
N GLY A 24 3.46 -10.27 12.35
CA GLY A 24 3.53 -9.28 13.43
C GLY A 24 4.91 -8.67 13.58
N ALA A 25 5.97 -9.48 13.43
CA ALA A 25 7.35 -8.98 13.40
C ALA A 25 7.58 -8.08 12.18
N PHE A 26 6.99 -8.44 11.04
CA PHE A 26 6.97 -7.54 9.89
C PHE A 26 6.20 -6.25 10.18
N ALA A 27 5.09 -6.26 10.92
CA ALA A 27 4.38 -5.02 11.25
C ALA A 27 5.19 -4.08 12.16
N ALA A 28 6.07 -4.64 13.00
CA ALA A 28 6.97 -3.89 13.87
C ALA A 28 8.13 -3.24 13.09
N PHE A 29 8.69 -3.91 12.08
CA PHE A 29 9.81 -3.38 11.29
C PHE A 29 9.54 -1.96 10.70
N PRO A 30 8.48 -1.72 9.92
CA PRO A 30 8.15 -0.40 9.42
C PRO A 30 7.72 0.57 10.53
N ARG A 31 7.40 0.07 11.72
CA ARG A 31 7.07 0.90 12.87
C ARG A 31 8.31 1.47 13.52
N ASP A 32 9.30 0.64 13.75
CA ASP A 32 10.50 1.00 14.46
C ASP A 32 11.39 1.92 13.60
N ASP A 33 11.33 1.73 12.27
CA ASP A 33 12.09 2.51 11.30
C ASP A 33 11.31 3.70 10.69
N ASP A 34 10.14 4.07 11.22
CA ASP A 34 9.29 5.14 10.65
C ASP A 34 10.04 6.48 10.51
N ALA A 35 10.82 6.85 11.52
CA ALA A 35 11.62 8.07 11.51
C ALA A 35 12.71 8.04 10.42
N LEU A 36 13.26 6.86 10.14
CA LEU A 36 14.28 6.67 9.11
C LEU A 36 13.68 6.86 7.72
N PHE A 37 12.54 6.22 7.42
CA PHE A 37 11.91 6.37 6.10
C PHE A 37 11.49 7.80 5.80
N ARG A 38 11.04 8.56 6.80
CA ARG A 38 10.70 9.98 6.65
C ARG A 38 11.92 10.85 6.29
N ARG A 39 13.11 10.50 6.78
CA ARG A 39 14.34 11.26 6.53
C ARG A 39 14.98 10.96 5.16
N LEU A 40 14.76 9.75 4.62
CA LEU A 40 15.44 9.30 3.41
C LEU A 40 14.85 9.89 2.11
N GLY A 41 13.70 10.56 2.16
CA GLY A 41 13.06 11.20 1.01
C GLY A 41 12.48 10.22 -0.03
N GLN A 42 13.21 9.16 -0.37
CA GLN A 42 12.76 8.02 -1.17
C GLN A 42 13.26 6.70 -0.58
N SER A 43 12.33 5.87 -0.12
CA SER A 43 12.57 4.55 0.45
C SER A 43 11.77 3.48 -0.30
N ARG A 44 12.26 2.25 -0.32
CA ARG A 44 11.56 1.08 -0.85
C ARG A 44 11.58 -0.03 0.19
N ILE A 45 10.43 -0.55 0.58
CA ILE A 45 10.28 -1.71 1.46
C ILE A 45 10.01 -2.92 0.56
N ARG A 46 10.96 -3.85 0.49
CA ARG A 46 10.82 -5.09 -0.26
C ARG A 46 10.50 -6.23 0.71
N TYR A 47 9.31 -6.82 0.60
CA TYR A 47 8.94 -8.00 1.38
C TYR A 47 9.19 -9.27 0.57
N CYS A 48 10.13 -10.09 1.04
CA CYS A 48 10.54 -11.31 0.37
C CYS A 48 9.78 -12.50 0.94
N SER A 49 9.03 -13.25 0.13
CA SER A 49 8.25 -14.41 0.61
C SER A 49 8.11 -15.48 -0.46
N THR A 50 8.05 -16.74 -0.04
CA THR A 50 7.66 -17.86 -0.89
C THR A 50 6.15 -17.94 -1.10
N SER A 51 5.37 -17.43 -0.13
CA SER A 51 3.91 -17.41 -0.16
C SER A 51 3.37 -16.06 -0.65
N PRO A 52 2.57 -16.04 -1.74
CA PRO A 52 1.94 -14.83 -2.25
C PRO A 52 0.86 -14.28 -1.31
N ASP A 53 0.17 -15.13 -0.55
CA ASP A 53 -0.86 -14.69 0.39
C ASP A 53 -0.25 -13.95 1.60
N VAL A 54 0.92 -14.41 2.05
CA VAL A 54 1.67 -13.73 3.12
C VAL A 54 2.20 -12.39 2.61
N ALA A 55 2.73 -12.32 1.39
CA ALA A 55 3.17 -11.07 0.77
C ALA A 55 2.01 -10.06 0.65
N ARG A 56 0.82 -10.53 0.24
CA ARG A 56 -0.40 -9.71 0.18
C ARG A 56 -0.81 -9.16 1.54
N LYS A 57 -0.72 -9.98 2.60
CA LYS A 57 -1.00 -9.53 3.97
C LYS A 57 0.01 -8.48 4.45
N ALA A 58 1.29 -8.70 4.18
CA ALA A 58 2.36 -7.74 4.49
C ALA A 58 2.14 -6.39 3.78
N ARG A 59 1.77 -6.44 2.49
CA ARG A 59 1.36 -5.24 1.75
C ARG A 59 0.22 -4.50 2.43
N GLY A 60 -0.83 -5.22 2.84
CA GLY A 60 -1.95 -4.62 3.57
C GLY A 60 -1.55 -3.95 4.89
N LEU A 61 -0.52 -4.47 5.56
CA LEU A 61 0.03 -3.84 6.78
C LEU A 61 0.78 -2.55 6.47
N CYS A 62 1.68 -2.56 5.47
CA CYS A 62 2.35 -1.34 5.01
C CYS A 62 1.35 -0.29 4.52
N TYR A 63 0.33 -0.73 3.77
CA TYR A 63 -0.74 0.12 3.27
C TYR A 63 -1.46 0.85 4.41
N ARG A 64 -1.93 0.10 5.42
CA ARG A 64 -2.65 0.68 6.57
C ARG A 64 -1.78 1.60 7.42
N ARG A 65 -0.48 1.33 7.50
CA ARG A 65 0.42 2.14 8.33
C ARG A 65 0.76 3.46 7.69
N TYR A 66 1.08 3.44 6.40
CA TYR A 66 1.59 4.61 5.71
C TYR A 66 0.49 5.48 5.06
N GLN A 67 -0.77 5.05 5.08
CA GLN A 67 -1.89 5.81 4.52
C GLN A 67 -2.07 7.22 5.11
N THR A 68 -1.77 7.43 6.40
CA THR A 68 -1.99 8.72 7.10
C THR A 68 -0.82 9.68 6.97
N THR A 69 0.36 9.22 6.56
CA THR A 69 1.60 10.03 6.53
C THR A 69 1.78 10.80 5.22
N GLY A 70 0.72 10.95 4.41
CA GLY A 70 0.78 11.65 3.12
C GLY A 70 1.49 10.86 2.01
N LEU A 71 1.50 9.53 2.11
CA LEU A 71 2.10 8.70 1.09
C LEU A 71 1.25 8.71 -0.18
N ALA A 72 1.78 9.31 -1.24
CA ALA A 72 1.27 9.13 -2.59
C ALA A 72 1.62 7.70 -3.06
N MET A 73 0.85 6.71 -2.62
CA MET A 73 1.12 5.28 -2.84
C MET A 73 1.60 5.00 -4.27
N HIS A 74 2.72 4.29 -4.41
CA HIS A 74 3.16 3.83 -5.73
C HIS A 74 2.04 2.98 -6.36
N PRO A 75 1.72 3.13 -7.65
CA PRO A 75 0.66 2.37 -8.33
C PRO A 75 0.78 0.85 -8.17
N ALA A 76 1.98 0.32 -7.89
CA ALA A 76 2.19 -1.09 -7.56
C ALA A 76 1.47 -1.53 -6.26
N LEU A 77 1.31 -0.63 -5.26
CA LEU A 77 0.60 -0.87 -3.99
C LEU A 77 -0.90 -0.66 -4.07
N THR A 78 -1.32 0.16 -5.01
CA THR A 78 -2.73 0.34 -5.37
C THR A 78 -2.96 -0.30 -6.73
N ARG A 79 -2.86 -1.63 -6.80
CA ARG A 79 -3.50 -2.33 -7.91
C ARG A 79 -4.99 -2.13 -7.70
N PRO A 80 -5.72 -1.53 -8.65
CA PRO A 80 -7.15 -1.24 -8.52
C PRO A 80 -8.02 -2.49 -8.27
N GLY A 81 -7.53 -3.69 -8.63
CA GLY A 81 -8.14 -4.97 -8.26
C GLY A 81 -7.66 -5.59 -6.94
N ASP A 82 -6.78 -4.92 -6.19
CA ASP A 82 -6.36 -5.41 -4.87
C ASP A 82 -7.57 -5.38 -3.92
N PRO A 83 -7.95 -6.51 -3.31
CA PRO A 83 -9.12 -6.59 -2.44
C PRO A 83 -9.07 -5.61 -1.26
N VAL A 84 -7.88 -5.23 -0.79
CA VAL A 84 -7.72 -4.24 0.29
C VAL A 84 -8.09 -2.85 -0.21
N VAL A 85 -7.57 -2.47 -1.37
CA VAL A 85 -7.85 -1.18 -2.01
C VAL A 85 -9.32 -1.10 -2.42
N ARG A 86 -9.87 -2.20 -2.92
CA ARG A 86 -11.28 -2.29 -3.31
C ARG A 86 -12.19 -2.04 -2.11
N ARG A 87 -11.92 -2.73 -1.00
CA ARG A 87 -12.66 -2.56 0.25
C ARG A 87 -12.59 -1.11 0.75
N ASP A 88 -11.40 -0.54 0.78
CA ASP A 88 -11.20 0.80 1.34
C ASP A 88 -11.83 1.90 0.46
N ALA A 89 -11.81 1.73 -0.86
CA ALA A 89 -12.51 2.63 -1.78
C ALA A 89 -14.04 2.52 -1.65
N SER A 90 -14.60 1.30 -1.53
CA SER A 90 -16.03 1.11 -1.28
C SER A 90 -16.47 1.76 0.04
N LEU A 91 -15.63 1.70 1.08
CA LEU A 91 -15.90 2.38 2.36
C LEU A 91 -15.92 3.91 2.24
N HIS A 92 -15.25 4.49 1.22
CA HIS A 92 -15.26 5.93 0.94
C HIS A 92 -16.49 6.39 0.13
N PHE A 93 -17.01 5.54 -0.76
CA PHE A 93 -18.08 5.93 -1.68
C PHE A 93 -19.38 6.35 -0.98
N GLU A 94 -19.75 5.65 0.09
CA GLU A 94 -20.97 5.95 0.84
C GLU A 94 -20.90 7.32 1.57
N PRO A 95 -19.82 7.64 2.32
CA PRO A 95 -19.58 9.00 2.81
C PRO A 95 -19.57 10.06 1.70
N ARG A 96 -18.89 9.80 0.58
CA ARG A 96 -18.86 10.74 -0.55
C ARG A 96 -20.27 11.03 -1.09
N ARG A 97 -21.10 10.00 -1.23
CA ARG A 97 -22.50 10.14 -1.66
C ARG A 97 -23.31 11.03 -0.74
N ARG A 98 -23.21 10.81 0.57
CA ARG A 98 -23.93 11.63 1.56
C ARG A 98 -23.48 13.09 1.52
N PHE A 99 -22.17 13.31 1.32
CA PHE A 99 -21.61 14.65 1.17
C PHE A 99 -22.11 15.35 -0.09
N GLU A 100 -22.09 14.68 -1.24
CA GLU A 100 -22.59 15.20 -2.52
C GLU A 100 -24.12 15.46 -2.48
N ALA A 101 -24.87 14.62 -1.76
CA ALA A 101 -26.30 14.82 -1.48
C ALA A 101 -26.58 15.91 -0.42
N ARG A 102 -25.55 16.63 0.05
CA ARG A 102 -25.65 17.68 1.08
C ARG A 102 -26.26 17.22 2.41
N ALA A 103 -26.16 15.94 2.73
CA ALA A 103 -26.63 15.36 3.98
C ALA A 103 -25.66 15.63 5.14
N PHE A 104 -25.24 16.89 5.32
CA PHE A 104 -24.18 17.30 6.25
C PHE A 104 -24.50 17.01 7.72
N HIS A 105 -25.78 16.96 8.07
CA HIS A 105 -26.25 16.60 9.42
C HIS A 105 -25.84 15.18 9.85
N THR A 106 -25.42 14.32 8.91
CA THR A 106 -24.97 12.95 9.19
C THR A 106 -23.48 12.85 9.51
N PHE A 107 -22.73 13.95 9.43
CA PHE A 107 -21.28 13.97 9.65
C PHE A 107 -20.92 14.62 10.97
N ASN A 108 -20.02 13.98 11.72
CA ASN A 108 -19.24 14.65 12.76
C ASN A 108 -17.92 15.20 12.18
N GLN A 109 -17.18 15.97 12.98
CA GLN A 109 -15.91 16.57 12.56
C GLN A 109 -14.88 15.52 12.09
N GLY A 110 -14.80 14.38 12.78
CA GLY A 110 -13.90 13.28 12.40
C GLY A 110 -14.29 12.65 11.06
N ASP A 111 -15.58 12.53 10.77
CA ASP A 111 -16.08 12.03 9.49
C ASP A 111 -15.71 12.98 8.34
N LEU A 112 -15.81 14.30 8.57
CA LEU A 112 -15.43 15.31 7.58
C LEU A 112 -13.91 15.31 7.30
N ASP A 113 -13.10 15.19 8.34
CA ASP A 113 -11.64 15.14 8.20
C ASP A 113 -11.20 13.85 7.48
N ARG A 114 -11.83 12.73 7.79
CA ARG A 114 -11.63 11.46 7.07
C ARG A 114 -12.07 11.57 5.61
N LEU A 115 -13.24 12.16 5.35
CA LEU A 115 -13.75 12.33 3.99
C LEU A 115 -12.82 13.21 3.15
N ARG A 116 -12.26 14.29 3.72
CA ARG A 116 -11.27 15.14 3.04
C ARG A 116 -10.04 14.34 2.62
N GLU A 117 -9.52 13.51 3.51
CA GLU A 117 -8.35 12.68 3.21
C GLU A 117 -8.68 11.61 2.15
N ASP A 118 -9.83 10.95 2.29
CA ASP A 118 -10.27 9.95 1.31
C ASP A 118 -10.54 10.57 -0.07
N LEU A 119 -11.08 11.80 -0.16
CA LEU A 119 -11.25 12.53 -1.42
C LEU A 119 -9.91 12.88 -2.08
N ARG A 120 -8.88 13.22 -1.31
CA ARG A 120 -7.52 13.41 -1.85
C ARG A 120 -6.93 12.08 -2.33
N ARG A 121 -7.15 11.01 -1.57
CA ARG A 121 -6.62 9.67 -1.82
C ARG A 121 -7.22 9.03 -3.07
N PHE A 122 -8.55 9.01 -3.16
CA PHE A 122 -9.31 8.47 -4.28
C PHE A 122 -9.67 9.57 -5.31
N SER A 123 -8.70 10.45 -5.57
CA SER A 123 -8.81 11.53 -6.56
C SER A 123 -8.38 11.11 -7.95
N GLY A 124 -9.06 11.63 -8.97
CA GLY A 124 -8.71 11.45 -10.38
C GLY A 124 -9.77 10.67 -11.16
N ASP A 125 -9.69 10.77 -12.49
CA ASP A 125 -10.75 10.33 -13.41
C ASP A 125 -11.10 8.85 -13.25
N ARG A 126 -10.11 7.99 -12.99
CA ARG A 126 -10.37 6.55 -12.78
C ARG A 126 -11.23 6.26 -11.55
N TRP A 127 -10.97 6.94 -10.44
CA TRP A 127 -11.68 6.72 -9.18
C TRP A 127 -13.07 7.35 -9.26
N ASN A 128 -13.17 8.51 -9.91
CA ASN A 128 -14.45 9.12 -10.23
C ASN A 128 -15.29 8.22 -11.14
N ALA A 129 -14.70 7.65 -12.20
CA ALA A 129 -15.40 6.71 -13.07
C ALA A 129 -15.87 5.46 -12.33
N TRP A 130 -15.07 4.93 -11.40
CA TRP A 130 -15.49 3.80 -10.58
C TRP A 130 -16.62 4.19 -9.61
N TYR A 131 -16.52 5.33 -8.95
CA TYR A 131 -17.57 5.85 -8.09
C TYR A 131 -18.90 6.05 -8.84
N GLN A 132 -18.86 6.58 -10.07
CA GLN A 132 -20.04 6.74 -10.93
C GLN A 132 -20.67 5.38 -11.29
N ARG A 133 -19.86 4.36 -11.60
CA ARG A 133 -20.37 2.99 -11.79
C ARG A 133 -20.96 2.42 -10.51
N TRP A 134 -20.27 2.57 -9.38
CA TRP A 134 -20.74 2.13 -8.07
C TRP A 134 -22.05 2.80 -7.66
N TRP A 135 -22.27 4.06 -8.07
CA TRP A 135 -23.53 4.75 -7.82
C TRP A 135 -24.74 4.02 -8.44
N VAL A 136 -24.55 3.38 -9.60
CA VAL A 136 -25.59 2.65 -10.32
C VAL A 136 -25.63 1.17 -9.90
N ASP A 137 -24.48 0.52 -9.87
CA ASP A 137 -24.36 -0.94 -9.72
C ASP A 137 -24.09 -1.39 -8.28
N GLY A 138 -23.90 -0.44 -7.35
CA GLY A 138 -23.52 -0.71 -5.96
C GLY A 138 -22.24 -1.53 -5.85
N ASP A 139 -22.20 -2.45 -4.89
CA ASP A 139 -21.01 -3.27 -4.58
C ASP A 139 -20.59 -4.24 -5.70
N GLN A 140 -21.42 -4.42 -6.74
CA GLN A 140 -21.08 -5.22 -7.92
C GLN A 140 -20.24 -4.44 -8.94
N ALA A 141 -20.08 -3.12 -8.77
CA ALA A 141 -19.33 -2.29 -9.70
C ALA A 141 -17.87 -2.75 -9.83
N ALA A 142 -17.47 -3.05 -11.06
CA ALA A 142 -16.10 -3.43 -11.37
C ALA A 142 -15.12 -2.30 -11.03
N ALA A 143 -14.12 -2.66 -10.22
CA ALA A 143 -12.99 -1.80 -9.92
C ALA A 143 -12.26 -1.40 -11.22
N PRO A 144 -11.61 -0.23 -11.28
CA PRO A 144 -10.88 0.17 -12.47
C PRO A 144 -9.78 -0.85 -12.79
N ASP A 145 -9.35 -0.93 -14.04
CA ASP A 145 -8.19 -1.73 -14.41
C ASP A 145 -6.88 -1.10 -13.88
N ALA A 146 -5.79 -1.88 -13.92
CA ALA A 146 -4.46 -1.41 -13.52
C ALA A 146 -4.11 -0.07 -14.20
N PRO A 147 -3.39 0.83 -13.51
CA PRO A 147 -3.02 2.12 -14.05
C PRO A 147 -2.37 1.98 -15.43
N SER A 148 -2.87 2.76 -16.38
CA SER A 148 -2.28 2.86 -17.71
C SER A 148 -0.86 3.44 -17.56
N PRO A 149 0.14 2.99 -18.36
CA PRO A 149 1.49 3.55 -18.34
C PRO A 149 1.56 5.06 -18.62
N SER A 150 0.46 5.67 -19.08
CA SER A 150 0.30 7.10 -19.32
C SER A 150 -0.12 7.92 -18.08
N ASP A 151 -0.48 7.29 -16.96
CA ASP A 151 -0.74 8.03 -15.72
C ASP A 151 0.57 8.63 -15.18
N PRO A 152 0.64 9.94 -14.82
CA PRO A 152 1.85 10.52 -14.27
C PRO A 152 2.22 9.78 -12.97
N PRO A 153 3.50 9.39 -12.80
CA PRO A 153 3.94 8.67 -11.61
C PRO A 153 3.74 9.58 -10.40
N ARG A 154 2.76 9.23 -9.55
CA ARG A 154 2.65 9.78 -8.21
C ARG A 154 3.89 9.30 -7.44
N THR A 155 4.89 10.16 -7.31
CA THR A 155 6.15 9.87 -6.62
C THR A 155 5.91 9.85 -5.12
N SER A 156 5.63 8.66 -4.59
CA SER A 156 5.69 8.45 -3.15
C SER A 156 7.11 8.54 -2.63
N PRO A 157 7.32 9.08 -1.42
CA PRO A 157 8.58 8.91 -0.71
C PRO A 157 8.79 7.47 -0.22
N ILE A 158 7.76 6.61 -0.16
CA ILE A 158 7.93 5.19 0.22
C ILE A 158 7.24 4.26 -0.78
N GLU A 159 7.98 3.31 -1.33
CA GLU A 159 7.48 2.25 -2.20
C GLU A 159 7.44 0.94 -1.43
N PHE A 160 6.47 0.06 -1.70
CA PHE A 160 6.53 -1.33 -1.25
C PHE A 160 6.50 -2.28 -2.45
N VAL A 161 7.32 -3.33 -2.37
CA VAL A 161 7.53 -4.31 -3.43
C VAL A 161 7.41 -5.71 -2.84
N GLU A 162 6.60 -6.55 -3.47
CA GLU A 162 6.54 -7.98 -3.17
C GLU A 162 7.63 -8.68 -3.99
N GLU A 163 8.54 -9.39 -3.33
CA GLU A 163 9.56 -10.20 -4.00
C GLU A 163 9.26 -11.67 -3.72
N ARG A 164 9.07 -12.45 -4.78
CA ARG A 164 8.82 -13.88 -4.64
C ARG A 164 10.15 -14.62 -4.56
N LEU A 165 10.42 -15.24 -3.42
CA LEU A 165 11.58 -16.11 -3.29
C LEU A 165 11.28 -17.47 -3.91
N PRO A 166 12.23 -18.06 -4.67
CA PRO A 166 12.06 -19.38 -5.28
C PRO A 166 12.04 -20.50 -4.24
N HIS A 167 12.76 -20.30 -3.12
CA HIS A 167 12.93 -21.29 -2.06
C HIS A 167 12.73 -20.66 -0.69
N SER A 168 12.34 -21.49 0.27
CA SER A 168 12.34 -21.11 1.69
C SER A 168 13.77 -21.16 2.18
N TYR A 169 14.31 -20.02 2.61
CA TYR A 169 15.62 -19.94 3.22
C TYR A 169 15.43 -19.97 4.74
N PRO A 170 15.79 -21.05 5.45
CA PRO A 170 15.92 -21.02 6.89
C PRO A 170 17.11 -20.12 7.22
N LEU A 171 16.85 -18.82 7.37
CA LEU A 171 17.89 -17.83 7.68
C LEU A 171 18.43 -17.97 9.11
N PHE A 172 17.80 -18.84 9.91
CA PHE A 172 18.22 -19.18 11.26
C PHE A 172 18.09 -20.70 11.44
N GLY A 173 19.03 -21.46 10.87
CA GLY A 173 19.47 -22.67 11.57
C GLY A 173 20.17 -22.21 12.84
N GLY A 174 19.86 -22.80 14.00
CA GLY A 174 20.69 -22.60 15.17
C GLY A 174 22.14 -22.87 14.77
N ILE A 175 23.08 -22.06 15.27
CA ILE A 175 24.52 -22.29 15.06
C ILE A 175 24.98 -23.62 15.70
N ASP A 176 24.08 -24.32 16.39
CA ASP A 176 24.29 -25.62 17.02
C ASP A 176 23.63 -26.75 16.20
N ASP A 177 24.20 -27.10 15.06
CA ASP A 177 24.17 -28.49 14.56
C ASP A 177 25.17 -28.66 13.42
N VAL A 178 26.42 -28.84 13.81
CA VAL A 178 27.46 -29.46 12.98
C VAL A 178 27.90 -30.71 13.75
N PRO A 179 27.63 -31.93 13.26
CA PRO A 179 28.40 -33.10 13.67
C PRO A 179 29.81 -33.07 13.07
#